data_AF-A0A1B1UN22-F1
#
_entry.id   AF-A0A1B1UN22-F1
#
_cell.length_a   1.000
_cell.length_b   1.000
_cell.length_c   1.000
_cell.angle_alpha   90.00
_cell.angle_beta   90.00
_cell.angle_gamma   90.00
#
_symmetry.space_group_name_H-M   'P 1'
#
loop_
_entity.id
_entity.type
_entity.pdbx_description
1 polymer ?
#
loop_
_entity_poly.entity_id
_entity_poly.type
_entity_poly.pdbx_seq_one_letter_code
_entity_poly.pdbx_strand_id
1 'polypeptide(L)'
;MRLNANSYLTASLVVLTAVAAVPARAADIAASSAVDAVTVYPDGASVTRLVTLDLPAGENSAVLKDFPLTLDPSSLRVEGEAGAKLTIGAIDAKPPRAAPPVNLPELDKRIEALKDARVDLQGAIDAATARRKFAERFADTSPAGIGDKGEARPIAEWRAAFAAVGEEIASADTAIREAERKQRELDREIARLEQDKAQKPPSKLEVRIELAAAAATRATLRVTYAVRSARWTPLYDARLDTGAKDRKPALELVRRAEISQATGEDWSNVALSVSTVRTARGGSAPELNSLIVQYPPPPRPQASVSGAMDNRLRSAPAPKVAEALGGKAEEQQATADVSGFQVVFKIPGRVSLGASEGAKSLRVSGATIAPDLAVRAAPVKDPTAFLEASFKQNEDAPLLPGRVSIYRDGVFVGRGQMAAAAKDETVRLGFGADDKIKIERAVLKRNEGSAGLIVTTSKTDERAFKTTVRNGHDFPIRIAIEDQLPVSENEEIQVETLSSTTPPTTSNIRDKRGVLEWAFEAKAGEVRDINFAWRIRWPKDKGVVMVPAG
;
A
#
# COMPACT_ATOMS: atom_id res chain seq x y z
N MET A 1 -43.82 -96.80 46.20
CA MET A 1 -42.40 -96.78 46.63
C MET A 1 -41.69 -95.73 45.78
N ARG A 2 -41.30 -94.59 46.39
CA ARG A 2 -40.29 -93.58 46.01
C ARG A 2 -40.35 -92.83 44.65
N LEU A 3 -40.69 -91.54 44.74
CA LEU A 3 -39.93 -90.32 44.33
C LEU A 3 -39.27 -90.22 42.94
N ASN A 4 -39.69 -89.23 42.12
CA ASN A 4 -38.96 -87.96 41.92
C ASN A 4 -39.61 -87.06 40.85
N ALA A 5 -39.54 -85.75 41.09
CA ALA A 5 -40.05 -84.66 40.26
C ALA A 5 -39.15 -84.37 39.04
N ASN A 6 -39.72 -83.76 38.00
CA ASN A 6 -39.02 -82.72 37.23
C ASN A 6 -39.98 -81.82 36.44
N SER A 7 -39.75 -80.52 36.61
CA SER A 7 -40.45 -79.38 36.03
C SER A 7 -39.87 -79.03 34.65
N TYR A 8 -40.71 -78.64 33.69
CA TYR A 8 -40.25 -78.01 32.44
C TYR A 8 -40.84 -76.61 32.31
N LEU A 9 -39.94 -75.61 32.36
CA LEU A 9 -40.17 -74.22 31.99
C LEU A 9 -40.32 -74.09 30.46
N THR A 10 -41.36 -73.40 30.00
CA THR A 10 -41.49 -72.88 28.63
C THR A 10 -40.84 -71.51 28.53
N ALA A 11 -39.83 -71.37 27.67
CA ALA A 11 -39.09 -70.14 27.40
C ALA A 11 -39.79 -69.29 26.32
N SER A 12 -39.99 -68.00 26.61
CA SER A 12 -40.40 -66.97 25.64
C SER A 12 -39.17 -66.31 25.00
N LEU A 13 -39.12 -66.31 23.67
CA LEU A 13 -38.09 -65.65 22.85
C LEU A 13 -38.50 -64.20 22.59
N VAL A 14 -37.76 -63.24 23.16
CA VAL A 14 -37.88 -61.80 22.84
C VAL A 14 -36.79 -61.45 21.83
N VAL A 15 -37.20 -61.08 20.60
CA VAL A 15 -36.29 -60.55 19.57
C VAL A 15 -36.17 -59.04 19.80
N LEU A 16 -35.02 -58.59 20.29
CA LEU A 16 -34.68 -57.19 20.47
C LEU A 16 -34.02 -56.66 19.18
N THR A 17 -34.75 -55.94 18.34
CA THR A 17 -34.17 -55.22 17.20
C THR A 17 -33.45 -53.98 17.71
N ALA A 18 -32.11 -54.06 17.81
CA ALA A 18 -31.26 -52.90 18.05
C ALA A 18 -31.20 -52.04 16.78
N VAL A 19 -31.95 -50.92 16.77
CA VAL A 19 -31.76 -49.84 15.79
C VAL A 19 -30.45 -49.16 16.16
N ALA A 20 -29.38 -49.43 15.40
CA ALA A 20 -28.17 -48.66 15.47
C ALA A 20 -28.47 -47.23 14.98
N ALA A 21 -28.54 -46.28 15.91
CA ALA A 21 -28.56 -44.85 15.57
C ALA A 21 -27.20 -44.50 14.96
N VAL A 22 -27.11 -44.56 13.63
CA VAL A 22 -26.01 -43.95 12.89
C VAL A 22 -26.12 -42.44 13.12
N PRO A 23 -25.09 -41.74 13.62
CA PRO A 23 -25.14 -40.29 13.72
C PRO A 23 -25.34 -39.74 12.31
N ALA A 24 -26.51 -39.14 12.06
CA ALA A 24 -26.79 -38.47 10.81
C ALA A 24 -25.76 -37.34 10.66
N ARG A 25 -24.79 -37.51 9.75
CA ARG A 25 -23.92 -36.42 9.37
C ARG A 25 -24.71 -35.50 8.46
N ALA A 26 -24.77 -34.22 8.82
CA ALA A 26 -25.29 -33.17 7.95
C ALA A 26 -24.71 -33.34 6.55
N ALA A 27 -25.55 -33.29 5.51
CA ALA A 27 -25.10 -33.45 4.15
C ALA A 27 -24.20 -32.27 3.75
N ASP A 28 -22.98 -32.56 3.28
CA ASP A 28 -22.09 -31.53 2.73
C ASP A 28 -22.61 -31.10 1.35
N ILE A 29 -22.98 -29.83 1.24
CA ILE A 29 -23.44 -29.20 0.01
C ILE A 29 -22.33 -28.28 -0.48
N ALA A 30 -21.72 -28.62 -1.61
CA ALA A 30 -20.77 -27.73 -2.26
C ALA A 30 -21.50 -26.48 -2.78
N ALA A 31 -21.05 -25.30 -2.38
CA ALA A 31 -21.62 -24.03 -2.79
C ALA A 31 -20.55 -23.12 -3.40
N SER A 32 -20.97 -22.32 -4.39
CA SER A 32 -20.14 -21.26 -4.98
C SER A 32 -20.62 -19.91 -4.49
N SER A 33 -19.71 -18.94 -4.46
CA SER A 33 -20.02 -17.58 -4.02
C SER A 33 -19.44 -16.55 -4.98
N ALA A 34 -20.04 -15.37 -5.00
CA ALA A 34 -19.53 -14.23 -5.75
C ALA A 34 -19.48 -13.01 -4.83
N VAL A 35 -18.42 -12.21 -4.97
CA VAL A 35 -18.36 -10.91 -4.28
C VAL A 35 -19.43 -10.00 -4.86
N ASP A 36 -20.28 -9.45 -4.01
CA ASP A 36 -21.32 -8.51 -4.41
C ASP A 36 -20.99 -7.08 -3.99
N ALA A 37 -20.51 -6.89 -2.76
CA ALA A 37 -20.21 -5.57 -2.23
C ALA A 37 -18.89 -5.55 -1.47
N VAL A 38 -18.19 -4.42 -1.54
CA VAL A 38 -16.94 -4.18 -0.83
C VAL A 38 -16.94 -2.78 -0.23
N THR A 39 -16.58 -2.68 1.05
CA THR A 39 -16.29 -1.43 1.74
C THR A 39 -14.81 -1.37 2.07
N VAL A 40 -14.08 -0.44 1.47
CA VAL A 40 -12.64 -0.28 1.69
C VAL A 40 -12.38 0.75 2.78
N TYR A 41 -11.56 0.40 3.75
CA TYR A 41 -11.08 1.24 4.85
C TYR A 41 -9.63 1.67 4.60
N PRO A 42 -9.06 2.61 5.38
CA PRO A 42 -7.66 2.99 5.24
C PRO A 42 -6.67 1.85 5.56
N ASP A 43 -7.13 0.79 6.23
CA ASP A 43 -6.33 -0.31 6.76
C ASP A 43 -6.86 -1.73 6.46
N GLY A 44 -7.92 -1.86 5.68
CA GLY A 44 -8.50 -3.14 5.29
C GLY A 44 -9.71 -2.99 4.39
N ALA A 45 -10.45 -4.06 4.17
CA ALA A 45 -11.76 -4.01 3.54
C ALA A 45 -12.73 -5.00 4.20
N SER A 46 -14.01 -4.66 4.19
CA SER A 46 -15.10 -5.60 4.44
C SER A 46 -15.66 -6.06 3.10
N VAL A 47 -15.74 -7.36 2.90
CA VAL A 47 -16.20 -8.00 1.67
C VAL A 47 -17.47 -8.77 1.98
N THR A 48 -18.51 -8.54 1.19
CA THR A 48 -19.77 -9.27 1.26
C THR A 48 -19.91 -10.12 0.00
N ARG A 49 -20.03 -11.43 0.20
CA ARG A 49 -20.30 -12.42 -0.83
C ARG A 49 -21.75 -12.87 -0.79
N LEU A 50 -22.32 -13.12 -1.96
CA LEU A 50 -23.61 -13.79 -2.10
C LEU A 50 -23.41 -15.26 -2.44
N VAL A 51 -24.15 -16.12 -1.72
CA VAL A 51 -24.20 -17.56 -1.93
C VAL A 51 -25.64 -17.94 -2.17
N THR A 52 -25.94 -18.62 -3.28
CA THR A 52 -27.28 -19.17 -3.51
C THR A 52 -27.19 -20.68 -3.56
N LEU A 53 -28.03 -21.36 -2.78
CA LEU A 53 -28.06 -22.81 -2.72
C LEU A 53 -29.48 -23.34 -2.51
N ASP A 54 -29.73 -24.53 -3.02
CA ASP A 54 -30.96 -25.29 -2.76
C ASP A 54 -30.70 -26.22 -1.57
N LEU A 55 -31.44 -26.00 -0.48
CA LEU A 55 -31.31 -26.72 0.79
C LEU A 55 -32.39 -27.79 0.92
N PRO A 56 -32.04 -29.06 1.13
CA PRO A 56 -32.96 -30.07 1.65
C PRO A 56 -33.48 -29.71 3.06
N ALA A 57 -34.63 -30.28 3.43
CA ALA A 57 -35.11 -30.18 4.81
C ALA A 57 -34.16 -30.92 5.77
N GLY A 58 -33.93 -30.35 6.95
CA GLY A 58 -33.03 -30.89 7.96
C GLY A 58 -31.67 -30.16 8.03
N GLU A 59 -30.68 -30.85 8.60
CA GLU A 59 -29.33 -30.32 8.83
C GLU A 59 -28.43 -30.51 7.60
N ASN A 60 -27.75 -29.44 7.20
CA ASN A 60 -26.91 -29.35 6.03
C ASN A 60 -25.62 -28.56 6.37
N SER A 61 -24.56 -28.80 5.61
CA SER A 61 -23.27 -28.14 5.74
C SER A 61 -22.89 -27.53 4.39
N ALA A 62 -22.99 -26.21 4.26
CA ALA A 62 -22.55 -25.52 3.05
C ALA A 62 -21.03 -25.36 3.07
N VAL A 63 -20.36 -25.85 2.02
CA VAL A 63 -18.89 -25.86 1.90
C VAL A 63 -18.46 -24.98 0.74
N LEU A 64 -17.75 -23.89 1.04
CA LEU A 64 -17.22 -22.93 0.09
C LEU A 64 -15.69 -22.93 0.13
N LYS A 65 -15.01 -23.05 -1.02
CA LYS A 65 -13.56 -23.36 -1.08
C LYS A 65 -12.69 -22.26 -1.69
N ASP A 66 -13.25 -21.09 -1.92
CA ASP A 66 -12.69 -20.02 -2.77
C ASP A 66 -12.41 -18.73 -2.00
N PHE A 67 -12.37 -18.76 -0.67
CA PHE A 67 -12.10 -17.58 0.16
C PHE A 67 -10.60 -17.23 0.19
N PRO A 68 -10.22 -15.93 0.27
CA PRO A 68 -8.82 -15.53 0.32
C PRO A 68 -8.15 -15.94 1.64
N LEU A 69 -6.84 -16.20 1.60
CA LEU A 69 -6.04 -16.51 2.80
C LEU A 69 -5.93 -15.33 3.76
N THR A 70 -6.17 -14.10 3.28
CA THR A 70 -6.12 -12.86 4.09
C THR A 70 -7.41 -12.58 4.86
N LEU A 71 -8.43 -13.43 4.70
CA LEU A 71 -9.67 -13.37 5.47
C LEU A 71 -9.34 -13.51 6.96
N ASP A 72 -9.95 -12.66 7.80
CA ASP A 72 -9.93 -12.80 9.25
C ASP A 72 -11.08 -13.71 9.70
N PRO A 73 -10.82 -14.94 10.19
CA PRO A 73 -11.89 -15.87 10.57
C PRO A 73 -12.83 -15.33 11.65
N SER A 74 -12.34 -14.46 12.54
CA SER A 74 -13.15 -13.88 13.64
C SER A 74 -14.18 -12.86 13.15
N SER A 75 -14.00 -12.34 11.94
CA SER A 75 -14.87 -11.35 11.32
C SER A 75 -16.03 -11.95 10.52
N LEU A 76 -16.04 -13.27 10.31
CA LEU A 76 -17.06 -13.95 9.52
C LEU A 76 -18.46 -13.77 10.12
N ARG A 77 -19.37 -13.24 9.32
CA ARG A 77 -20.80 -13.09 9.65
C ARG A 77 -21.61 -13.64 8.49
N VAL A 78 -22.66 -14.38 8.79
CA VAL A 78 -23.55 -14.96 7.79
C VAL A 78 -24.97 -14.56 8.13
N GLU A 79 -25.64 -13.95 7.17
CA GLU A 79 -27.08 -13.71 7.18
C GLU A 79 -27.71 -14.56 6.08
N GLY A 80 -28.96 -14.98 6.25
CA GLY A 80 -29.63 -15.86 5.30
C GLY A 80 -31.08 -15.51 5.12
N GLU A 81 -31.53 -15.49 3.87
CA GLU A 81 -32.92 -15.35 3.47
C GLU A 81 -33.34 -16.62 2.73
N ALA A 82 -34.51 -17.18 3.08
CA ALA A 82 -35.03 -18.39 2.46
C ALA A 82 -36.56 -18.39 2.49
N GLY A 83 -37.19 -19.20 1.61
CA GLY A 83 -38.64 -19.36 1.58
C GLY A 83 -39.22 -20.15 2.77
N ALA A 84 -38.38 -20.90 3.48
CA ALA A 84 -38.72 -21.60 4.72
C ALA A 84 -37.84 -21.11 5.88
N LYS A 85 -38.23 -21.42 7.13
CA LYS A 85 -37.42 -21.11 8.32
C LYS A 85 -36.02 -21.73 8.18
N LEU A 86 -35.01 -20.88 8.20
CA LEU A 86 -33.60 -21.22 8.13
C LEU A 86 -32.91 -20.87 9.45
N THR A 87 -32.12 -21.77 9.99
CA THR A 87 -31.25 -21.53 11.14
C THR A 87 -29.80 -21.70 10.70
N ILE A 88 -28.94 -20.76 11.10
CA ILE A 88 -27.50 -20.77 10.83
C ILE A 88 -26.79 -21.21 12.11
N GLY A 89 -26.00 -22.28 12.01
CA GLY A 89 -25.23 -22.88 13.09
C GLY A 89 -23.78 -22.40 13.10
N ALA A 90 -22.84 -23.31 13.36
CA ALA A 90 -21.42 -22.97 13.39
C ALA A 90 -20.89 -22.50 12.03
N ILE A 91 -19.93 -21.59 12.07
CA ILE A 91 -19.19 -21.09 10.91
C ILE A 91 -17.71 -21.31 11.17
N ASP A 92 -17.08 -22.14 10.35
CA ASP A 92 -15.67 -22.46 10.46
C ASP A 92 -14.92 -22.06 9.20
N ALA A 93 -13.73 -21.48 9.36
CA ALA A 93 -12.80 -21.22 8.26
C ALA A 93 -11.48 -21.94 8.50
N LYS A 94 -11.06 -22.76 7.55
CA LYS A 94 -9.81 -23.52 7.61
C LYS A 94 -9.20 -23.66 6.22
N PRO A 95 -7.88 -23.83 6.09
CA PRO A 95 -7.32 -24.25 4.81
C PRO A 95 -8.02 -25.53 4.34
N PRO A 96 -8.40 -25.63 3.05
CA PRO A 96 -8.97 -26.86 2.52
C PRO A 96 -7.97 -27.98 2.77
N ARG A 97 -8.46 -29.12 3.24
CA ARG A 97 -7.63 -30.31 3.44
C ARG A 97 -6.96 -30.61 2.10
N ALA A 98 -5.64 -30.61 2.06
CA ALA A 98 -4.90 -30.98 0.86
C ALA A 98 -5.41 -32.36 0.43
N ALA A 99 -6.00 -32.45 -0.76
CA ALA A 99 -6.36 -33.73 -1.32
C ALA A 99 -5.05 -34.53 -1.47
N PRO A 100 -4.95 -35.75 -0.94
CA PRO A 100 -3.80 -36.58 -1.24
C PRO A 100 -3.68 -36.71 -2.76
N PRO A 101 -2.47 -36.56 -3.35
CA PRO A 101 -2.29 -36.80 -4.78
C PRO A 101 -2.83 -38.20 -5.11
N VAL A 102 -3.66 -38.28 -6.15
CA VAL A 102 -4.12 -39.57 -6.66
C VAL A 102 -2.87 -40.36 -7.07
N ASN A 103 -2.70 -41.56 -6.49
CA ASN A 103 -1.64 -42.54 -6.81
C ASN A 103 -0.18 -42.19 -6.47
N LEU A 104 0.09 -41.64 -5.28
CA LEU A 104 1.47 -41.47 -4.75
C LEU A 104 2.39 -42.71 -4.91
N PRO A 105 1.96 -43.95 -4.61
CA PRO A 105 2.83 -45.13 -4.75
C PRO A 105 3.19 -45.48 -6.20
N GLU A 106 2.35 -45.08 -7.16
CA GLU A 106 2.59 -45.32 -8.59
C GLU A 106 3.55 -44.27 -9.16
N LEU A 107 3.38 -43.01 -8.75
CA LEU A 107 4.30 -41.91 -9.06
C LEU A 107 5.70 -42.18 -8.51
N ASP A 108 5.82 -42.65 -7.28
CA ASP A 108 7.11 -42.99 -6.67
C ASP A 108 7.81 -44.11 -7.44
N LYS A 109 7.10 -45.20 -7.76
CA LYS A 109 7.65 -46.28 -8.59
C LYS A 109 8.10 -45.81 -9.96
N ARG A 110 7.35 -44.88 -10.57
CA ARG A 110 7.69 -44.34 -11.89
C ARG A 110 8.93 -43.46 -11.84
N ILE A 111 9.06 -42.60 -10.83
CA ILE A 111 10.25 -41.74 -10.63
C ILE A 111 11.50 -42.60 -10.41
N GLU A 112 11.42 -43.63 -9.56
CA GLU A 112 12.55 -44.54 -9.32
C GLU A 112 12.96 -45.28 -10.61
N ALA A 113 12.00 -45.82 -11.38
CA ALA A 113 12.30 -46.48 -12.64
C ALA A 113 12.98 -45.55 -13.67
N LEU A 114 12.59 -44.27 -13.72
CA LEU A 114 13.24 -43.28 -14.59
C LEU A 114 14.65 -42.91 -14.10
N LYS A 115 14.87 -42.87 -12.78
CA LYS A 115 16.20 -42.65 -12.19
C LYS A 115 17.14 -43.81 -12.49
N ASP A 116 16.67 -45.04 -12.40
CA ASP A 116 17.43 -46.24 -12.77
C ASP A 116 17.82 -46.20 -14.26
N ALA A 117 16.86 -45.93 -15.14
CA ALA A 117 17.12 -45.80 -16.58
C ALA A 117 18.13 -44.67 -16.92
N ARG A 118 18.13 -43.59 -16.13
CA ARG A 118 19.11 -42.50 -16.25
C ARG A 118 20.52 -42.95 -15.85
N VAL A 119 20.64 -43.78 -14.81
CA VAL A 119 21.91 -44.37 -14.38
C VAL A 119 22.45 -45.31 -15.45
N ASP A 120 21.61 -46.13 -16.06
CA ASP A 120 22.00 -47.02 -17.17
C ASP A 120 22.56 -46.23 -18.37
N LEU A 121 21.91 -45.12 -18.73
CA LEU A 121 22.39 -44.23 -19.79
C LEU A 121 23.72 -43.57 -19.42
N GLN A 122 23.93 -43.22 -18.16
CA GLN A 122 25.22 -42.71 -17.69
C GLN A 122 26.32 -43.76 -17.85
N GLY A 123 26.04 -45.03 -17.50
CA GLY A 123 26.96 -46.14 -17.74
C GLY A 123 27.30 -46.33 -19.23
N ALA A 124 26.31 -46.15 -20.12
CA ALA A 124 26.54 -46.20 -21.57
C ALA A 124 27.43 -45.03 -22.08
N ILE A 125 27.24 -43.82 -21.54
CA ILE A 125 28.09 -42.66 -21.82
C ILE A 125 29.53 -42.93 -21.37
N ASP A 126 29.71 -43.45 -20.16
CA ASP A 126 31.03 -43.72 -19.59
C ASP A 126 31.77 -44.80 -20.41
N ALA A 127 31.06 -45.86 -20.84
CA ALA A 127 31.60 -46.90 -21.70
C ALA A 127 31.99 -46.38 -23.10
N ALA A 128 31.13 -45.58 -23.73
CA ALA A 128 31.43 -44.95 -25.03
C ALA A 128 32.60 -43.95 -24.91
N THR A 129 32.68 -43.21 -23.81
CA THR A 129 33.81 -42.31 -23.51
C THR A 129 35.12 -43.07 -23.35
N ALA A 130 35.09 -44.23 -22.69
CA ALA A 130 36.26 -45.09 -22.57
C ALA A 130 36.73 -45.62 -23.94
N ARG A 131 35.80 -46.06 -24.80
CA ARG A 131 36.08 -46.47 -26.19
C ARG A 131 36.71 -45.35 -27.02
N ARG A 132 36.13 -44.15 -26.96
CA ARG A 132 36.66 -42.95 -27.61
C ARG A 132 38.09 -42.63 -27.16
N LYS A 133 38.35 -42.61 -25.84
CA LYS A 133 39.69 -42.38 -25.27
C LYS A 133 40.69 -43.45 -25.69
N PHE A 134 40.26 -44.71 -25.78
CA PHE A 134 41.12 -45.79 -26.27
C PHE A 134 41.51 -45.57 -27.73
N ALA A 135 40.55 -45.19 -28.59
CA ALA A 135 40.80 -44.89 -30.00
C ALA A 135 41.71 -43.66 -30.19
N GLU A 136 41.54 -42.61 -29.37
CA GLU A 136 42.44 -41.44 -29.35
C GLU A 136 43.89 -41.83 -28.98
N ARG A 137 44.07 -42.60 -27.90
CA ARG A 137 45.40 -43.08 -27.49
C ARG A 137 46.06 -43.97 -28.55
N PHE A 138 45.26 -44.76 -29.26
CA PHE A 138 45.76 -45.57 -30.37
C PHE A 138 46.27 -44.69 -31.54
N ALA A 139 45.62 -43.56 -31.82
CA ALA A 139 46.10 -42.60 -32.81
C ALA A 139 47.35 -41.81 -32.37
N ASP A 140 47.48 -41.51 -31.08
CA ASP A 140 48.61 -40.75 -30.53
C ASP A 140 49.90 -41.59 -30.39
N THR A 141 49.79 -42.92 -30.40
CA THR A 141 50.95 -43.81 -30.27
C THR A 141 51.72 -43.86 -31.59
N SER A 142 53.02 -43.52 -31.55
CA SER A 142 53.91 -43.56 -32.72
C SER A 142 53.83 -44.92 -33.44
N PRO A 143 53.81 -44.95 -34.79
CA PRO A 143 53.72 -46.18 -35.58
C PRO A 143 54.78 -47.23 -35.25
N ALA A 144 55.92 -46.80 -34.68
CA ALA A 144 57.11 -47.58 -34.35
C ALA A 144 56.94 -48.60 -33.19
N GLY A 145 55.76 -49.21 -33.06
CA GLY A 145 55.50 -50.26 -32.06
C GLY A 145 54.25 -51.09 -32.34
N ILE A 146 53.67 -50.98 -33.54
CA ILE A 146 52.36 -51.58 -33.90
C ILE A 146 52.47 -52.62 -35.04
N GLY A 147 53.67 -52.83 -35.60
CA GLY A 147 53.98 -53.91 -36.53
C GLY A 147 54.42 -55.20 -35.84
N ASP A 148 54.46 -56.31 -36.58
CA ASP A 148 55.00 -57.57 -36.07
C ASP A 148 56.44 -57.35 -35.58
N LYS A 149 56.71 -57.68 -34.32
CA LYS A 149 58.00 -57.49 -33.62
C LYS A 149 58.41 -56.02 -33.33
N GLY A 150 57.44 -55.09 -33.27
CA GLY A 150 57.69 -53.72 -32.82
C GLY A 150 58.21 -52.76 -33.91
N GLU A 151 58.10 -53.16 -35.18
CA GLU A 151 58.45 -52.30 -36.32
C GLU A 151 57.33 -51.29 -36.64
N ALA A 152 57.67 -50.23 -37.38
CA ALA A 152 56.68 -49.28 -37.87
C ALA A 152 55.76 -49.96 -38.91
N ARG A 153 54.43 -49.78 -38.78
CA ARG A 153 53.49 -50.32 -39.77
C ARG A 153 53.81 -49.81 -41.18
N PRO A 154 53.67 -50.65 -42.24
CA PRO A 154 53.88 -50.21 -43.61
C PRO A 154 52.98 -49.01 -43.95
N ILE A 155 53.53 -47.97 -44.56
CA ILE A 155 52.79 -46.74 -44.93
C ILE A 155 51.49 -47.05 -45.71
N ALA A 156 51.48 -48.13 -46.50
CA ALA A 156 50.31 -48.60 -47.23
C ALA A 156 49.09 -48.92 -46.33
N GLU A 157 49.31 -49.31 -45.06
CA GLU A 157 48.25 -49.71 -44.12
C GLU A 157 47.74 -48.57 -43.22
N TRP A 158 48.42 -47.42 -43.22
CA TRP A 158 48.08 -46.30 -42.33
C TRP A 158 46.72 -45.70 -42.63
N ARG A 159 46.34 -45.64 -43.90
CA ARG A 159 45.04 -45.11 -44.32
C ARG A 159 43.88 -45.93 -43.74
N ALA A 160 44.03 -47.26 -43.70
CA ALA A 160 43.03 -48.16 -43.13
C ALA A 160 42.97 -48.05 -41.60
N ALA A 161 44.13 -47.94 -40.93
CA ALA A 161 44.20 -47.74 -39.49
C ALA A 161 43.56 -46.40 -39.05
N PHE A 162 43.87 -45.30 -39.72
CA PHE A 162 43.24 -44.00 -39.44
C PHE A 162 41.75 -43.99 -39.74
N ALA A 163 41.31 -44.68 -40.81
CA ALA A 163 39.89 -44.82 -41.11
C ALA A 163 39.15 -45.57 -39.99
N ALA A 164 39.70 -46.68 -39.50
CA ALA A 164 39.12 -47.46 -38.41
C ALA A 164 39.07 -46.67 -37.08
N VAL A 165 40.11 -45.89 -36.76
CA VAL A 165 40.10 -45.01 -35.58
C VAL A 165 39.07 -43.89 -35.72
N GLY A 166 39.02 -43.25 -36.88
CA GLY A 166 38.03 -42.20 -37.17
C GLY A 166 36.60 -42.72 -37.10
N GLU A 167 36.34 -43.94 -37.58
CA GLU A 167 35.05 -44.62 -37.49
C GLU A 167 34.68 -44.95 -36.04
N GLU A 168 35.61 -45.46 -35.24
CA GLU A 168 35.38 -45.79 -33.82
C GLU A 168 35.11 -44.53 -32.98
N ILE A 169 35.87 -43.44 -33.21
CA ILE A 169 35.62 -42.15 -32.56
C ILE A 169 34.25 -41.60 -32.96
N ALA A 170 33.91 -41.61 -34.26
CA ALA A 170 32.62 -41.11 -34.74
C ALA A 170 31.43 -41.93 -34.21
N SER A 171 31.60 -43.25 -34.09
CA SER A 171 30.62 -44.17 -33.51
C SER A 171 30.42 -43.91 -32.01
N ALA A 172 31.52 -43.78 -31.26
CA ALA A 172 31.48 -43.47 -29.82
C ALA A 172 30.87 -42.09 -29.55
N ASP A 173 31.25 -41.06 -30.32
CA ASP A 173 30.66 -39.71 -30.22
C ASP A 173 29.15 -39.71 -30.52
N THR A 174 28.70 -40.54 -31.47
CA THR A 174 27.28 -40.69 -31.79
C THR A 174 26.53 -41.36 -30.65
N ALA A 175 27.08 -42.44 -30.08
CA ALA A 175 26.51 -43.11 -28.91
C ALA A 175 26.41 -42.18 -27.69
N ILE A 176 27.44 -41.37 -27.43
CA ILE A 176 27.44 -40.36 -26.35
C ILE A 176 26.31 -39.35 -26.58
N ARG A 177 26.25 -38.73 -27.77
CA ARG A 177 25.21 -37.73 -28.09
C ARG A 177 23.78 -38.29 -28.00
N GLU A 178 23.58 -39.55 -28.38
CA GLU A 178 22.27 -40.22 -28.26
C GLU A 178 21.89 -40.49 -26.82
N ALA A 179 22.82 -41.02 -26.01
CA ALA A 179 22.59 -41.29 -24.61
C ALA A 179 22.33 -40.00 -23.81
N GLU A 180 23.09 -38.93 -24.07
CA GLU A 180 22.87 -37.61 -23.47
C GLU A 180 21.51 -36.99 -23.83
N ARG A 181 21.05 -37.18 -25.08
CA ARG A 181 19.70 -36.74 -25.50
C ARG A 181 18.63 -37.43 -24.67
N LYS A 182 18.71 -38.75 -24.54
CA LYS A 182 17.77 -39.55 -23.73
C LYS A 182 17.86 -39.19 -22.25
N GLN A 183 19.05 -38.94 -21.72
CA GLN A 183 19.24 -38.51 -20.33
C GLN A 183 18.52 -37.17 -20.05
N ARG A 184 18.61 -36.20 -20.98
CA ARG A 184 17.88 -34.93 -20.88
C ARG A 184 16.36 -35.09 -20.96
N GLU A 185 15.87 -36.06 -21.72
CA GLU A 185 14.43 -36.37 -21.78
C GLU A 185 13.94 -36.98 -20.46
N LEU A 186 14.69 -37.95 -19.90
CA LEU A 186 14.39 -38.52 -18.59
C LEU A 186 14.45 -37.46 -17.48
N ASP A 187 15.45 -36.56 -17.50
CA ASP A 187 15.56 -35.49 -16.50
C ASP A 187 14.37 -34.53 -16.53
N ARG A 188 13.81 -34.24 -17.72
CA ARG A 188 12.59 -33.44 -17.85
C ARG A 188 11.36 -34.19 -17.33
N GLU A 189 11.25 -35.49 -17.59
CA GLU A 189 10.14 -36.32 -17.09
C GLU A 189 10.18 -36.46 -15.57
N ILE A 190 11.37 -36.71 -15.00
CA ILE A 190 11.60 -36.76 -13.55
C ILE A 190 11.22 -35.43 -12.92
N ALA A 191 11.73 -34.30 -13.43
CA ALA A 191 11.42 -32.99 -12.89
C ALA A 191 9.91 -32.67 -12.93
N ARG A 192 9.22 -33.06 -14.00
CA ARG A 192 7.77 -32.91 -14.13
C ARG A 192 7.02 -33.75 -13.08
N LEU A 193 7.38 -35.03 -12.93
CA LEU A 193 6.74 -35.92 -11.96
C LEU A 193 7.02 -35.52 -10.51
N GLU A 194 8.23 -35.02 -10.22
CA GLU A 194 8.58 -34.45 -8.92
C GLU A 194 7.81 -33.14 -8.63
N GLN A 195 7.55 -32.32 -9.65
CA GLN A 195 6.68 -31.15 -9.56
C GLN A 195 5.20 -31.54 -9.33
N ASP A 196 4.72 -32.59 -9.98
CA ASP A 196 3.36 -33.12 -9.79
C ASP A 196 3.19 -33.73 -8.38
N LYS A 197 4.28 -34.26 -7.81
CA LYS A 197 4.35 -34.73 -6.41
C LYS A 197 4.41 -33.58 -5.40
N ALA A 198 4.99 -32.44 -5.76
CA ALA A 198 5.09 -31.27 -4.88
C ALA A 198 3.70 -30.68 -4.59
N GLN A 199 3.20 -30.89 -3.38
CA GLN A 199 1.96 -30.27 -2.92
C GLN A 199 2.12 -28.75 -2.96
N LYS A 200 1.40 -28.06 -3.84
CA LYS A 200 1.23 -26.60 -3.70
C LYS A 200 0.42 -26.37 -2.43
N PRO A 201 0.91 -25.55 -1.48
CA PRO A 201 0.10 -25.20 -0.31
C PRO A 201 -1.24 -24.62 -0.79
N PRO A 202 -2.35 -24.89 -0.08
CA PRO A 202 -3.65 -24.35 -0.47
C PRO A 202 -3.58 -22.83 -0.53
N SER A 203 -4.00 -22.27 -1.66
CA SER A 203 -3.98 -20.83 -1.92
C SER A 203 -5.29 -20.11 -1.52
N LYS A 204 -6.24 -20.85 -0.94
CA LYS A 204 -7.58 -20.40 -0.54
C LYS A 204 -7.98 -21.04 0.78
N LEU A 205 -8.98 -20.47 1.45
CA LEU A 205 -9.63 -21.06 2.63
C LEU A 205 -10.93 -21.76 2.23
N GLU A 206 -11.24 -22.82 2.95
CA GLU A 206 -12.56 -23.45 3.00
C GLU A 206 -13.36 -22.83 4.16
N VAL A 207 -14.52 -22.27 3.85
CA VAL A 207 -15.52 -21.82 4.83
C VAL A 207 -16.67 -22.84 4.84
N ARG A 208 -17.01 -23.32 6.03
CA ARG A 208 -18.12 -24.24 6.27
C ARG A 208 -19.19 -23.54 7.12
N ILE A 209 -20.44 -23.64 6.68
CA ILE A 209 -21.58 -23.02 7.37
C ILE A 209 -22.60 -24.12 7.64
N GLU A 210 -22.90 -24.37 8.92
CA GLU A 210 -23.97 -25.28 9.31
C GLU A 210 -25.33 -24.61 9.13
N LEU A 211 -26.28 -25.32 8.53
CA LEU A 211 -27.58 -24.80 8.16
C LEU A 211 -28.67 -25.82 8.51
N ALA A 212 -29.75 -25.37 9.15
CA ALA A 212 -30.93 -26.19 9.37
C ALA A 212 -32.15 -25.55 8.72
N ALA A 213 -32.76 -26.25 7.76
CA ALA A 213 -33.94 -25.79 7.03
C ALA A 213 -35.18 -26.59 7.45
N ALA A 214 -36.28 -25.91 7.79
CA ALA A 214 -37.51 -26.58 8.20
C ALA A 214 -38.21 -27.35 7.06
N ALA A 215 -37.99 -26.94 5.81
CA ALA A 215 -38.47 -27.58 4.60
C ALA A 215 -37.45 -27.36 3.48
N ALA A 216 -37.54 -28.13 2.39
CA ALA A 216 -36.69 -27.91 1.24
C ALA A 216 -36.93 -26.50 0.67
N THR A 217 -35.87 -25.71 0.53
CA THR A 217 -35.98 -24.29 0.16
C THR A 217 -34.75 -23.82 -0.61
N ARG A 218 -34.94 -22.86 -1.52
CA ARG A 218 -33.84 -22.04 -2.02
C ARG A 218 -33.48 -21.01 -0.94
N ALA A 219 -32.19 -20.86 -0.68
CA ALA A 219 -31.66 -19.90 0.28
C ALA A 219 -30.59 -19.01 -0.37
N THR A 220 -30.57 -17.74 0.02
CA THR A 220 -29.52 -16.79 -0.32
C THR A 220 -28.82 -16.37 0.96
N LEU A 221 -27.54 -16.67 1.07
CA LEU A 221 -26.69 -16.27 2.19
C LEU A 221 -25.85 -15.04 1.81
N ARG A 222 -25.78 -14.07 2.71
CA ARG A 222 -24.82 -12.96 2.69
C ARG A 222 -23.70 -13.30 3.65
N VAL A 223 -22.51 -13.58 3.13
CA VAL A 223 -21.32 -13.88 3.91
C VAL A 223 -20.41 -12.66 3.92
N THR A 224 -20.27 -12.03 5.08
CA THR A 224 -19.44 -10.83 5.27
C THR A 224 -18.18 -11.17 6.07
N TYR A 225 -17.04 -10.66 5.62
CA TYR A 225 -15.75 -10.87 6.28
C TYR A 225 -14.81 -9.69 6.04
N ALA A 226 -13.90 -9.49 6.98
CA ALA A 226 -12.80 -8.55 6.85
C ALA A 226 -11.60 -9.22 6.17
N VAL A 227 -10.94 -8.46 5.30
CA VAL A 227 -9.65 -8.81 4.70
C VAL A 227 -8.62 -7.74 5.01
N ARG A 228 -7.38 -8.19 5.23
CA ARG A 228 -6.20 -7.32 5.27
C ARG A 228 -5.68 -7.08 3.86
N SER A 229 -4.70 -6.19 3.72
CA SER A 229 -4.04 -5.92 2.42
C SER A 229 -4.94 -5.24 1.37
N ALA A 230 -5.98 -4.54 1.81
CA ALA A 230 -6.71 -3.55 1.03
C ALA A 230 -6.62 -2.20 1.73
N ARG A 231 -6.53 -1.11 0.98
CA ARG A 231 -6.57 0.25 1.52
C ARG A 231 -7.08 1.23 0.49
N TRP A 232 -7.61 2.35 0.97
CA TRP A 232 -7.82 3.53 0.14
C TRP A 232 -7.09 4.76 0.72
N THR A 233 -6.73 5.69 -0.15
CA THR A 233 -6.12 6.98 0.20
C THR A 233 -6.89 8.12 -0.47
N PRO A 234 -7.22 9.21 0.24
CA PRO A 234 -7.85 10.38 -0.35
C PRO A 234 -6.88 11.12 -1.27
N LEU A 235 -7.35 11.48 -2.46
CA LEU A 235 -6.70 12.36 -3.41
C LEU A 235 -7.66 13.50 -3.78
N TYR A 236 -7.09 14.64 -4.16
CA TYR A 236 -7.87 15.80 -4.56
C TYR A 236 -7.36 16.37 -5.88
N ASP A 237 -8.27 16.86 -6.70
CA ASP A 237 -7.96 17.81 -7.76
C ASP A 237 -8.58 19.16 -7.38
N ALA A 238 -7.75 20.21 -7.28
CA ALA A 238 -8.18 21.58 -7.05
C ALA A 238 -7.96 22.39 -8.33
N ARG A 239 -9.03 22.77 -9.02
CA ARG A 239 -8.98 23.54 -10.26
C ARG A 239 -9.54 24.93 -10.00
N LEU A 240 -8.64 25.91 -9.87
CA LEU A 240 -9.02 27.31 -9.75
C LEU A 240 -9.14 27.93 -11.13
N ASP A 241 -10.30 28.52 -11.37
CA ASP A 241 -10.49 29.54 -12.39
C ASP A 241 -10.46 30.90 -11.69
N THR A 242 -9.45 31.70 -12.00
CA THR A 242 -9.23 33.00 -11.34
C THR A 242 -10.28 34.04 -11.73
N GLY A 243 -11.08 33.78 -12.77
CA GLY A 243 -12.05 34.71 -13.31
C GLY A 243 -11.42 35.72 -14.27
N ALA A 244 -12.11 36.03 -15.37
CA ALA A 244 -11.82 37.23 -16.16
C ALA A 244 -12.52 38.44 -15.49
N LYS A 245 -12.20 39.68 -15.91
CA LYS A 245 -12.63 40.97 -15.29
C LYS A 245 -14.06 41.02 -14.71
N ASP A 246 -15.03 40.33 -15.30
CA ASP A 246 -16.44 40.37 -14.92
C ASP A 246 -17.00 39.07 -14.29
N ARG A 247 -16.15 38.06 -14.09
CA ARG A 247 -16.56 36.74 -13.58
C ARG A 247 -15.87 36.46 -12.25
N LYS A 248 -16.66 36.13 -11.23
CA LYS A 248 -16.15 35.73 -9.92
C LYS A 248 -15.27 34.49 -10.04
N PRO A 249 -14.20 34.37 -9.24
CA PRO A 249 -13.38 33.18 -9.23
C PRO A 249 -14.21 31.96 -8.80
N ALA A 250 -13.83 30.80 -9.33
CA ALA A 250 -14.49 29.53 -9.02
C ALA A 250 -13.43 28.44 -8.81
N LEU A 251 -13.60 27.65 -7.76
CA LEU A 251 -12.75 26.52 -7.44
C LEU A 251 -13.56 25.23 -7.59
N GLU A 252 -13.19 24.38 -8.55
CA GLU A 252 -13.66 23.00 -8.59
C GLU A 252 -12.76 22.14 -7.72
N LEU A 253 -13.31 21.60 -6.63
CA LEU A 253 -12.64 20.64 -5.77
C LEU A 253 -13.22 19.25 -6.02
N VAL A 254 -12.44 18.36 -6.61
CA VAL A 254 -12.81 16.96 -6.85
C VAL A 254 -12.13 16.07 -5.83
N ARG A 255 -12.92 15.31 -5.07
CA ARG A 255 -12.44 14.27 -4.15
C ARG A 255 -12.34 12.95 -4.91
N ARG A 256 -11.21 12.26 -4.80
CA ARG A 256 -10.96 10.94 -5.37
C ARG A 256 -10.50 9.97 -4.29
N ALA A 257 -10.82 8.69 -4.46
CA ALA A 257 -10.31 7.60 -3.66
C ALA A 257 -9.34 6.78 -4.51
N GLU A 258 -8.07 6.72 -4.10
CA GLU A 258 -7.08 5.81 -4.66
C GLU A 258 -7.14 4.50 -3.88
N ILE A 259 -7.67 3.46 -4.50
CA ILE A 259 -7.90 2.14 -3.89
C ILE A 259 -6.83 1.19 -4.40
N SER A 260 -6.20 0.44 -3.49
CA SER A 260 -5.27 -0.63 -3.82
C SER A 260 -5.60 -1.84 -2.98
N GLN A 261 -5.54 -3.03 -3.56
CA GLN A 261 -5.71 -4.26 -2.83
C GLN A 261 -4.69 -5.32 -3.29
N ALA A 262 -4.42 -6.27 -2.41
CA ALA A 262 -3.60 -7.46 -2.65
C ALA A 262 -4.16 -8.61 -1.79
N THR A 263 -5.49 -8.76 -1.82
CA THR A 263 -6.25 -9.71 -0.99
C THR A 263 -6.20 -11.14 -1.55
N GLY A 264 -5.73 -11.29 -2.80
CA GLY A 264 -5.76 -12.58 -3.50
C GLY A 264 -7.14 -12.95 -4.02
N GLU A 265 -8.06 -11.98 -4.08
CA GLU A 265 -9.41 -12.10 -4.61
C GLU A 265 -9.68 -10.95 -5.59
N ASP A 266 -10.29 -11.27 -6.73
CA ASP A 266 -10.70 -10.27 -7.71
C ASP A 266 -12.10 -9.76 -7.36
N TRP A 267 -12.25 -8.45 -7.27
CA TRP A 267 -13.54 -7.81 -7.07
C TRP A 267 -14.11 -7.46 -8.44
N SER A 268 -14.86 -8.37 -9.05
CA SER A 268 -15.42 -8.17 -10.39
C SER A 268 -16.85 -7.67 -10.31
N ASN A 269 -17.12 -6.50 -10.89
CA ASN A 269 -18.46 -5.92 -10.98
C ASN A 269 -19.13 -5.85 -9.58
N VAL A 270 -18.51 -5.17 -8.61
CA VAL A 270 -19.00 -5.08 -7.22
C VAL A 270 -19.58 -3.70 -6.90
N ALA A 271 -20.53 -3.64 -5.98
CA ALA A 271 -20.93 -2.39 -5.34
C ALA A 271 -19.80 -1.94 -4.39
N LEU A 272 -19.14 -0.84 -4.71
CA LEU A 272 -17.94 -0.40 -3.99
C LEU A 272 -18.24 0.83 -3.13
N SER A 273 -17.73 0.82 -1.90
CA SER A 273 -17.74 2.00 -1.04
C SER A 273 -16.40 2.19 -0.35
N VAL A 274 -16.11 3.42 0.08
CA VAL A 274 -14.94 3.75 0.90
C VAL A 274 -15.38 4.38 2.21
N SER A 275 -14.76 3.98 3.31
CA SER A 275 -15.09 4.48 4.65
C SER A 275 -13.87 5.16 5.29
N THR A 276 -14.12 6.25 6.00
CA THR A 276 -13.07 7.01 6.71
C THR A 276 -12.63 6.38 8.03
N VAL A 277 -13.35 5.37 8.51
CA VAL A 277 -13.07 4.65 9.77
C VAL A 277 -11.86 3.74 9.61
N ARG A 278 -10.96 3.75 10.60
CA ARG A 278 -9.86 2.78 10.69
C ARG A 278 -10.30 1.59 11.53
N THR A 279 -10.37 0.41 10.93
CA THR A 279 -10.86 -0.80 11.59
C THR A 279 -9.87 -1.42 12.57
N ALA A 280 -8.57 -1.16 12.42
CA ALA A 280 -7.51 -1.74 13.25
C ALA A 280 -7.13 -0.89 14.47
N ARG A 281 -7.65 0.34 14.61
CA ARG A 281 -7.40 1.17 15.79
C ARG A 281 -8.33 0.70 16.91
N GLY A 282 -7.80 -0.02 17.89
CA GLY A 282 -8.57 -0.49 19.05
C GLY A 282 -9.32 0.65 19.74
N GLY A 283 -10.49 0.33 20.31
CA GLY A 283 -11.40 1.33 20.89
C GLY A 283 -10.97 1.91 22.24
N SER A 284 -9.88 1.42 22.84
CA SER A 284 -9.41 1.87 24.15
C SER A 284 -8.51 3.10 24.02
N ALA A 285 -8.74 4.11 24.86
CA ALA A 285 -7.79 5.20 25.05
C ALA A 285 -6.44 4.65 25.56
N PRO A 286 -5.30 5.24 25.17
CA PRO A 286 -4.02 4.87 25.77
C PRO A 286 -4.07 5.04 27.28
N GLU A 287 -3.63 4.03 28.03
CA GLU A 287 -3.48 4.16 29.47
C GLU A 287 -2.31 5.10 29.80
N LEU A 288 -2.56 6.13 30.60
CA LEU A 288 -1.52 7.03 31.09
C LEU A 288 -0.80 6.36 32.26
N ASN A 289 0.52 6.20 32.13
CA ASN A 289 1.38 5.89 33.26
C ASN A 289 1.72 7.17 34.02
N SER A 290 1.88 7.08 35.35
CA SER A 290 2.36 8.19 36.17
C SER A 290 3.73 8.67 35.71
N LEU A 291 3.88 9.99 35.52
CA LEU A 291 5.19 10.61 35.34
C LEU A 291 5.90 10.67 36.69
N ILE A 292 6.88 9.80 36.91
CA ILE A 292 7.72 9.84 38.10
C ILE A 292 8.92 10.74 37.81
N VAL A 293 9.01 11.87 38.53
CA VAL A 293 10.21 12.71 38.55
C VAL A 293 11.23 12.04 39.47
N GLN A 294 12.28 11.48 38.87
CA GLN A 294 13.39 10.87 39.59
C GLN A 294 14.70 11.50 39.14
N TYR A 295 15.64 11.68 40.07
CA TYR A 295 17.01 12.04 39.72
C TYR A 295 17.59 10.99 38.77
N PRO A 296 18.40 11.38 37.77
CA PRO A 296 19.03 10.42 36.89
C PRO A 296 19.79 9.38 37.73
N PRO A 297 19.55 8.07 37.53
CA PRO A 297 20.28 7.06 38.28
C PRO A 297 21.78 7.23 38.02
N PRO A 298 22.65 6.95 39.02
CA PRO A 298 24.09 6.99 38.82
C PRO A 298 24.45 6.12 37.60
N PRO A 299 25.36 6.59 36.74
CA PRO A 299 25.69 5.89 35.50
C PRO A 299 26.09 4.45 35.82
N ARG A 300 25.35 3.49 35.26
CA ARG A 300 25.73 2.08 35.34
C ARG A 300 27.05 1.90 34.58
N PRO A 301 28.02 1.14 35.10
CA PRO A 301 29.25 0.85 34.37
C PRO A 301 28.90 0.19 33.03
N GLN A 302 29.35 0.81 31.94
CA GLN A 302 29.10 0.35 30.58
C GLN A 302 29.85 -0.95 30.34
N ALA A 303 29.12 -2.05 30.15
CA ALA A 303 29.65 -3.20 29.45
C ALA A 303 29.87 -2.80 27.98
N SER A 304 31.10 -2.92 27.51
CA SER A 304 31.48 -2.66 26.13
C SER A 304 30.79 -3.68 25.21
N VAL A 305 29.91 -3.19 24.34
CA VAL A 305 29.47 -3.93 23.16
C VAL A 305 29.85 -3.09 21.94
N SER A 306 30.99 -3.47 21.38
CA SER A 306 31.46 -3.15 20.04
C SER A 306 30.46 -3.68 19.01
N GLY A 307 30.04 -2.80 18.09
CA GLY A 307 29.22 -3.18 16.93
C GLY A 307 28.89 -1.96 16.08
N ALA A 308 29.64 -1.80 14.99
CA ALA A 308 29.69 -0.62 14.14
C ALA A 308 28.34 -0.28 13.45
N MET A 309 28.05 1.02 13.40
CA MET A 309 27.15 1.67 12.47
C MET A 309 27.83 1.76 11.10
N ASP A 310 27.08 1.54 10.02
CA ASP A 310 27.34 2.29 8.80
C ASP A 310 26.02 2.77 8.18
N ASN A 311 26.09 3.97 7.64
CA ASN A 311 24.97 4.82 7.25
C ASN A 311 25.31 5.49 5.92
N ARG A 312 24.30 5.81 5.11
CA ARG A 312 24.19 6.85 4.03
C ARG A 312 23.52 6.26 2.77
N LEU A 313 22.84 6.98 1.87
CA LEU A 313 22.06 8.23 1.77
C LEU A 313 21.72 8.39 0.25
N ARG A 314 20.67 9.16 -0.09
CA ARG A 314 20.44 9.96 -1.36
C ARG A 314 19.37 9.53 -2.37
N SER A 315 18.92 10.54 -3.12
CA SER A 315 17.66 10.73 -3.86
C SER A 315 17.84 11.20 -5.33
N ALA A 316 16.81 10.94 -6.17
CA ALA A 316 16.36 11.55 -7.46
C ALA A 316 17.16 11.29 -8.78
N PRO A 317 16.62 11.48 -10.03
CA PRO A 317 15.31 12.01 -10.53
C PRO A 317 14.61 11.20 -11.70
N ALA A 318 13.56 11.77 -12.35
CA ALA A 318 12.86 11.35 -13.62
C ALA A 318 13.14 12.40 -14.76
N PRO A 319 12.53 12.47 -16.02
CA PRO A 319 11.31 11.85 -16.60
C PRO A 319 11.27 11.58 -18.17
N LYS A 320 10.07 11.24 -18.74
CA LYS A 320 9.32 11.83 -19.92
C LYS A 320 8.40 10.80 -20.66
N VAL A 321 7.51 11.15 -21.63
CA VAL A 321 6.10 11.70 -21.65
C VAL A 321 5.37 11.03 -22.84
N ALA A 322 4.03 10.90 -22.85
CA ALA A 322 3.17 11.19 -24.03
C ALA A 322 1.67 11.31 -23.67
N GLU A 323 0.98 12.27 -24.31
CA GLU A 323 -0.43 12.67 -24.18
C GLU A 323 -1.39 11.84 -25.04
N ALA A 324 -2.70 11.87 -24.69
CA ALA A 324 -3.78 12.02 -25.67
C ALA A 324 -5.02 12.67 -25.03
N LEU A 325 -5.63 13.59 -25.77
CA LEU A 325 -6.87 14.32 -25.49
C LEU A 325 -8.10 13.51 -25.91
N GLY A 326 -9.19 13.61 -25.15
CA GLY A 326 -10.52 13.12 -25.51
C GLY A 326 -11.61 13.76 -24.63
N GLY A 327 -12.71 14.17 -25.25
CA GLY A 327 -13.76 15.04 -24.68
C GLY A 327 -14.44 14.53 -23.40
N LYS A 328 -14.98 15.49 -22.63
CA LYS A 328 -15.62 15.25 -21.33
C LYS A 328 -16.86 14.35 -21.47
N ALA A 329 -16.75 13.14 -20.94
CA ALA A 329 -17.88 12.41 -20.37
C ALA A 329 -18.02 12.87 -18.90
N GLU A 330 -19.25 13.14 -18.46
CA GLU A 330 -19.53 13.47 -17.07
C GLU A 330 -19.39 12.20 -16.19
N GLU A 331 -18.45 12.23 -15.25
CA GLU A 331 -18.16 11.14 -14.31
C GLU A 331 -19.17 11.22 -13.14
N GLN A 332 -19.87 10.12 -12.85
CA GLN A 332 -20.88 10.04 -11.79
C GLN A 332 -20.26 10.23 -10.39
N GLN A 333 -20.99 10.90 -9.49
CA GLN A 333 -20.54 11.22 -8.11
C GLN A 333 -21.16 10.32 -7.05
N ALA A 334 -20.38 9.94 -6.04
CA ALA A 334 -20.80 9.12 -4.90
C ALA A 334 -21.78 9.85 -3.97
N THR A 335 -22.69 9.08 -3.36
CA THR A 335 -23.49 9.55 -2.23
C THR A 335 -22.77 9.25 -0.92
N ALA A 336 -22.67 10.23 -0.03
CA ALA A 336 -22.16 10.06 1.32
C ALA A 336 -23.32 9.70 2.28
N ASP A 337 -23.13 8.64 3.07
CA ASP A 337 -23.98 8.32 4.23
C ASP A 337 -23.20 8.67 5.50
N VAL A 338 -23.72 9.63 6.26
CA VAL A 338 -23.10 10.16 7.49
C VAL A 338 -23.91 9.65 8.67
N SER A 339 -23.37 8.64 9.36
CA SER A 339 -23.87 8.17 10.65
C SER A 339 -22.84 8.56 11.72
N GLY A 340 -23.26 8.89 12.95
CA GLY A 340 -22.51 9.70 13.93
C GLY A 340 -21.05 9.35 14.27
N PHE A 341 -20.51 8.22 13.79
CA PHE A 341 -19.11 7.80 13.96
C PHE A 341 -18.42 7.34 12.66
N GLN A 342 -19.09 7.37 11.50
CA GLN A 342 -18.55 6.92 10.21
C GLN A 342 -19.07 7.74 9.03
N VAL A 343 -18.19 7.99 8.06
CA VAL A 343 -18.58 8.51 6.74
C VAL A 343 -18.29 7.43 5.72
N VAL A 344 -19.34 6.98 5.04
CA VAL A 344 -19.25 5.98 3.96
C VAL A 344 -19.62 6.65 2.64
N PHE A 345 -18.70 6.60 1.69
CA PHE A 345 -18.92 7.08 0.33
C PHE A 345 -19.23 5.90 -0.59
N LYS A 346 -20.45 5.85 -1.13
CA LYS A 346 -20.88 4.80 -2.08
C LYS A 346 -20.46 5.20 -3.49
N ILE A 347 -19.49 4.50 -4.07
CA ILE A 347 -19.04 4.78 -5.43
C ILE A 347 -20.17 4.44 -6.40
N PRO A 348 -20.55 5.33 -7.34
CA PRO A 348 -21.64 5.08 -8.27
C PRO A 348 -21.34 3.92 -9.21
N GLY A 349 -22.38 3.18 -9.55
CA GLY A 349 -22.27 2.01 -10.41
C GLY A 349 -21.53 0.86 -9.74
N ARG A 350 -21.13 -0.11 -10.56
CA ARG A 350 -20.37 -1.28 -10.12
C ARG A 350 -18.97 -1.21 -10.70
N VAL A 351 -17.99 -1.62 -9.90
CA VAL A 351 -16.57 -1.45 -10.20
C VAL A 351 -15.87 -2.81 -10.22
N SER A 352 -14.93 -2.98 -11.15
CA SER A 352 -13.99 -4.11 -11.12
C SER A 352 -12.60 -3.68 -10.65
N LEU A 353 -11.97 -4.46 -9.78
CA LEU A 353 -10.59 -4.29 -9.31
C LEU A 353 -9.95 -5.66 -9.05
N GLY A 354 -8.95 -6.02 -9.85
CA GLY A 354 -8.24 -7.29 -9.72
C GLY A 354 -7.15 -7.29 -8.65
N ALA A 355 -6.84 -8.49 -8.11
CA ALA A 355 -5.92 -8.79 -7.01
C ALA A 355 -4.53 -8.13 -7.15
N SER A 356 -4.09 -7.81 -8.37
CA SER A 356 -2.74 -7.30 -8.68
C SER A 356 -2.72 -6.23 -9.78
N GLU A 357 -3.82 -5.52 -9.98
CA GLU A 357 -3.93 -4.49 -11.04
C GLU A 357 -3.34 -3.11 -10.65
N GLY A 358 -2.74 -2.99 -9.47
CA GLY A 358 -2.21 -1.73 -8.95
C GLY A 358 -3.29 -0.85 -8.32
N ALA A 359 -3.00 0.45 -8.16
CA ALA A 359 -3.93 1.39 -7.55
C ALA A 359 -4.92 1.95 -8.58
N LYS A 360 -6.21 1.97 -8.23
CA LYS A 360 -7.29 2.53 -9.04
C LYS A 360 -7.83 3.80 -8.41
N SER A 361 -7.86 4.90 -9.16
CA SER A 361 -8.42 6.17 -8.71
C SER A 361 -9.88 6.29 -9.14
N LEU A 362 -10.79 6.52 -8.20
CA LEU A 362 -12.22 6.68 -8.45
C LEU A 362 -12.69 8.03 -7.94
N ARG A 363 -13.53 8.74 -8.72
CA ARG A 363 -14.17 9.97 -8.24
C ARG A 363 -15.15 9.64 -7.12
N VAL A 364 -15.04 10.39 -6.02
CA VAL A 364 -15.92 10.30 -4.87
C VAL A 364 -16.93 11.43 -4.93
N SER A 365 -16.50 12.68 -4.89
CA SER A 365 -17.41 13.83 -4.97
C SER A 365 -16.77 14.98 -5.73
N GLY A 366 -17.55 15.98 -6.10
CA GLY A 366 -17.02 17.24 -6.59
C GLY A 366 -17.88 18.41 -6.15
N ALA A 367 -17.25 19.47 -5.70
CA ALA A 367 -17.91 20.71 -5.32
C ALA A 367 -17.37 21.87 -6.14
N THR A 368 -18.26 22.78 -6.53
CA THR A 368 -17.88 24.10 -7.03
C THR A 368 -18.00 25.09 -5.88
N ILE A 369 -16.88 25.72 -5.55
CA ILE A 369 -16.72 26.59 -4.38
C ILE A 369 -16.40 27.99 -4.90
N ALA A 370 -16.97 29.02 -4.28
CA ALA A 370 -16.52 30.40 -4.48
C ALA A 370 -15.40 30.68 -3.47
N PRO A 371 -14.12 30.74 -3.90
CA PRO A 371 -13.02 31.01 -3.00
C PRO A 371 -12.80 32.50 -2.80
N ASP A 372 -12.23 32.85 -1.64
CA ASP A 372 -11.56 34.13 -1.44
C ASP A 372 -10.13 34.02 -1.95
N LEU A 373 -9.73 34.93 -2.85
CA LEU A 373 -8.38 34.97 -3.40
C LEU A 373 -7.53 36.03 -2.69
N ALA A 374 -6.30 35.66 -2.36
CA ALA A 374 -5.30 36.60 -1.86
C ALA A 374 -3.90 36.17 -2.30
N VAL A 375 -3.05 37.14 -2.59
CA VAL A 375 -1.62 36.91 -2.79
C VAL A 375 -0.93 36.95 -1.44
N ARG A 376 -0.14 35.93 -1.13
CA ARG A 376 0.66 35.84 0.10
C ARG A 376 2.14 35.81 -0.21
N ALA A 377 2.93 36.48 0.61
CA ALA A 377 4.38 36.45 0.51
C ALA A 377 5.04 36.58 1.89
N ALA A 378 6.20 35.95 2.05
CA ALA A 378 7.06 36.10 3.22
C ALA A 378 8.47 36.53 2.79
N PRO A 379 8.68 37.81 2.43
CA PRO A 379 9.90 38.28 1.75
C PRO A 379 11.19 38.14 2.57
N VAL A 380 11.08 37.92 3.87
CA VAL A 380 12.21 37.58 4.76
C VAL A 380 12.78 36.17 4.47
N LYS A 381 11.99 35.29 3.84
CA LYS A 381 12.40 33.95 3.40
C LYS A 381 12.57 33.90 1.88
N ASP A 382 11.57 34.38 1.15
CA ASP A 382 11.50 34.34 -0.30
C ASP A 382 10.61 35.51 -0.76
N PRO A 383 11.08 36.43 -1.62
CA PRO A 383 10.27 37.54 -2.15
C PRO A 383 9.19 37.10 -3.14
N THR A 384 9.11 35.81 -3.50
CA THR A 384 8.08 35.29 -4.40
C THR A 384 6.68 35.48 -3.81
N ALA A 385 5.77 36.03 -4.62
CA ALA A 385 4.37 36.20 -4.30
C ALA A 385 3.58 34.97 -4.78
N PHE A 386 2.81 34.34 -3.89
CA PHE A 386 2.02 33.14 -4.20
C PHE A 386 0.53 33.44 -4.13
N LEU A 387 -0.22 33.01 -5.15
CA LEU A 387 -1.68 33.08 -5.11
C LEU A 387 -2.21 32.00 -4.16
N GLU A 388 -3.05 32.38 -3.20
CA GLU A 388 -3.77 31.49 -2.30
C GLU A 388 -5.26 31.64 -2.54
N ALA A 389 -5.97 30.50 -2.55
CA ALA A 389 -7.42 30.47 -2.46
C ALA A 389 -7.81 29.92 -1.08
N SER A 390 -8.72 30.61 -0.40
CA SER A 390 -9.30 30.17 0.87
C SER A 390 -10.80 29.99 0.77
N PHE A 391 -11.35 28.99 1.46
CA PHE A 391 -12.78 28.73 1.49
C PHE A 391 -13.17 28.00 2.78
N LYS A 392 -14.45 28.08 3.16
CA LYS A 392 -15.00 27.27 4.25
C LYS A 392 -15.43 25.90 3.73
N GLN A 393 -15.11 24.83 4.48
CA GLN A 393 -15.65 23.52 4.18
C GLN A 393 -17.14 23.45 4.60
N ASN A 394 -18.03 23.45 3.62
CA ASN A 394 -19.48 23.44 3.84
C ASN A 394 -20.11 22.03 3.80
N GLU A 395 -19.41 21.00 3.33
CA GLU A 395 -19.91 19.62 3.33
C GLU A 395 -19.86 19.00 4.74
N ASP A 396 -20.85 18.16 5.07
CA ASP A 396 -20.86 17.39 6.32
C ASP A 396 -19.72 16.38 6.40
N ALA A 397 -19.28 15.88 5.24
CA ALA A 397 -18.15 14.96 5.15
C ALA A 397 -16.81 15.74 5.24
N PRO A 398 -15.99 15.50 6.29
CA PRO A 398 -14.75 16.25 6.47
C PRO A 398 -13.78 16.01 5.31
N LEU A 399 -12.93 16.99 5.05
CA LEU A 399 -11.76 16.80 4.19
C LEU A 399 -10.73 16.01 4.98
N LEU A 400 -10.24 14.93 4.39
CA LEU A 400 -9.18 14.10 4.96
C LEU A 400 -7.81 14.56 4.44
N PRO A 401 -6.74 14.41 5.24
CA PRO A 401 -5.39 14.67 4.78
C PRO A 401 -5.05 13.83 3.55
N GLY A 402 -4.59 14.47 2.48
CA GLY A 402 -4.31 13.79 1.21
C GLY A 402 -3.59 14.67 0.19
N ARG A 403 -3.03 14.06 -0.84
CA ARG A 403 -2.34 14.80 -1.91
C ARG A 403 -3.36 15.57 -2.74
N VAL A 404 -3.03 16.80 -3.11
CA VAL A 404 -3.84 17.62 -4.03
C VAL A 404 -3.07 17.95 -5.30
N SER A 405 -3.65 17.66 -6.45
CA SER A 405 -3.21 18.15 -7.76
C SER A 405 -3.81 19.53 -8.00
N ILE A 406 -2.97 20.52 -8.27
CA ILE A 406 -3.38 21.92 -8.31
C ILE A 406 -3.34 22.39 -9.77
N TYR A 407 -4.44 22.97 -10.22
CA TYR A 407 -4.60 23.56 -11.54
C TYR A 407 -5.06 25.01 -11.40
N ARG A 408 -4.51 25.89 -12.24
CA ARG A 408 -4.91 27.29 -12.35
C ARG A 408 -5.20 27.61 -13.81
N ASP A 409 -6.39 28.14 -14.08
CA ASP A 409 -6.84 28.57 -15.41
C ASP A 409 -6.65 27.49 -16.49
N GLY A 410 -6.92 26.24 -16.13
CA GLY A 410 -6.78 25.06 -17.01
C GLY A 410 -5.37 24.45 -17.07
N VAL A 411 -4.37 25.07 -16.46
CA VAL A 411 -2.96 24.61 -16.47
C VAL A 411 -2.60 23.93 -15.16
N PHE A 412 -1.88 22.81 -15.21
CA PHE A 412 -1.34 22.16 -14.02
C PHE A 412 -0.16 22.96 -13.45
N VAL A 413 -0.29 23.44 -12.21
CA VAL A 413 0.72 24.29 -11.56
C VAL A 413 1.55 23.55 -10.52
N GLY A 414 1.10 22.39 -10.05
CA GLY A 414 1.89 21.56 -9.13
C GLY A 414 1.06 20.63 -8.26
N ARG A 415 1.71 20.12 -7.22
CA ARG A 415 1.07 19.27 -6.20
C ARG A 415 1.27 19.91 -4.83
N GLY A 416 0.26 19.76 -3.97
CA GLY A 416 0.30 20.17 -2.58
C GLY A 416 -0.23 19.09 -1.65
N GLN A 417 -0.49 19.48 -0.41
CA GLN A 417 -1.17 18.65 0.58
C GLN A 417 -2.47 19.34 1.01
N MET A 418 -3.54 18.56 1.04
CA MET A 418 -4.79 18.93 1.71
C MET A 418 -4.64 18.60 3.19
N ALA A 419 -4.93 19.55 4.06
CA ALA A 419 -5.01 19.31 5.49
C ALA A 419 -6.35 18.66 5.86
N ALA A 420 -6.46 18.09 7.07
CA ALA A 420 -7.76 17.75 7.61
C ALA A 420 -8.56 19.05 7.80
N ALA A 421 -9.83 19.04 7.40
CA ALA A 421 -10.74 20.14 7.70
C ALA A 421 -12.14 19.61 8.02
N ALA A 422 -12.63 19.93 9.22
CA ALA A 422 -14.01 19.69 9.62
C ALA A 422 -14.97 20.69 8.94
N LYS A 423 -16.27 20.49 9.14
CA LYS A 423 -17.29 21.43 8.68
C LYS A 423 -17.02 22.82 9.29
N ASP A 424 -17.23 23.84 8.49
CA ASP A 424 -17.03 25.27 8.77
C ASP A 424 -15.58 25.73 9.00
N GLU A 425 -14.60 24.81 9.01
CA GLU A 425 -13.18 25.17 9.06
C GLU A 425 -12.71 25.81 7.75
N THR A 426 -11.76 26.73 7.86
CA THR A 426 -11.18 27.42 6.70
C THR A 426 -10.04 26.61 6.11
N VAL A 427 -10.19 26.25 4.84
CA VAL A 427 -9.18 25.58 4.03
C VAL A 427 -8.41 26.62 3.23
N ARG A 428 -7.11 26.42 3.05
CA ARG A 428 -6.23 27.28 2.26
C ARG A 428 -5.37 26.43 1.33
N LEU A 429 -5.32 26.81 0.05
CA LEU A 429 -4.53 26.12 -0.97
C LEU A 429 -3.76 27.15 -1.79
N GLY A 430 -2.47 26.90 -2.02
CA GLY A 430 -1.65 27.70 -2.93
C GLY A 430 -1.86 27.29 -4.39
N PHE A 431 -1.94 28.26 -5.29
CA PHE A 431 -2.13 28.10 -6.74
C PHE A 431 -0.93 28.61 -7.55
N GLY A 432 0.26 28.49 -6.96
CA GLY A 432 1.54 28.83 -7.58
C GLY A 432 1.91 30.31 -7.46
N ALA A 433 3.06 30.65 -8.04
CA ALA A 433 3.58 32.02 -8.05
C ALA A 433 2.69 32.94 -8.91
N ASP A 434 2.65 34.21 -8.52
CA ASP A 434 2.03 35.30 -9.25
C ASP A 434 3.09 36.33 -9.66
N ASP A 435 3.67 36.12 -10.85
CA ASP A 435 4.78 36.94 -11.35
C ASP A 435 4.42 38.40 -11.63
N LYS A 436 3.12 38.73 -11.67
CA LYS A 436 2.65 40.11 -11.83
C LYS A 436 2.71 40.90 -10.53
N ILE A 437 2.79 40.24 -9.39
CA ILE A 437 3.09 40.91 -8.12
C ILE A 437 4.60 40.93 -7.92
N LYS A 438 5.18 42.14 -7.94
CA LYS A 438 6.61 42.32 -7.68
C LYS A 438 6.82 42.77 -6.24
N ILE A 439 7.70 42.07 -5.54
CA ILE A 439 8.04 42.37 -4.15
C ILE A 439 9.55 42.52 -4.05
N GLU A 440 9.98 43.62 -3.46
CA GLU A 440 11.38 43.91 -3.18
C GLU A 440 11.54 44.19 -1.68
N ARG A 441 12.52 43.54 -1.04
CA ARG A 441 12.85 43.79 0.36
C ARG A 441 14.25 44.39 0.46
N ALA A 442 14.35 45.57 1.03
CA ALA A 442 15.61 46.26 1.31
C ALA A 442 15.88 46.29 2.82
N VAL A 443 17.13 46.04 3.22
CA VAL A 443 17.60 46.30 4.59
C VAL A 443 17.95 47.77 4.68
N LEU A 444 17.20 48.53 5.48
CA LEU A 444 17.45 49.95 5.71
C LEU A 444 18.50 50.18 6.80
N LYS A 445 18.48 49.35 7.84
CA LYS A 445 19.38 49.45 8.98
C LYS A 445 19.64 48.08 9.59
N ARG A 446 20.90 47.83 9.96
CA ARG A 446 21.30 46.68 10.76
C ARG A 446 22.46 47.11 11.65
N ASN A 447 22.16 47.46 12.89
CA ASN A 447 23.14 47.93 13.86
C ASN A 447 23.18 46.95 15.04
N GLU A 448 24.30 46.22 15.16
CA GLU A 448 24.61 45.37 16.30
C GLU A 448 25.71 46.08 17.12
N GLY A 449 25.44 46.47 18.36
CA GLY A 449 26.40 47.22 19.17
C GLY A 449 26.01 47.47 20.62
N SER A 450 26.98 47.94 21.42
CA SER A 450 26.76 48.40 22.80
C SER A 450 26.22 49.83 22.78
N ALA A 451 25.07 50.08 23.40
CA ALA A 451 24.40 51.39 23.32
C ALA A 451 24.86 52.37 24.41
N GLY A 452 25.59 53.44 24.06
CA GLY A 452 25.85 54.62 24.91
C GLY A 452 27.33 54.98 25.15
N LEU A 453 27.64 56.28 25.32
CA LEU A 453 28.99 56.83 25.51
C LEU A 453 29.54 56.73 26.95
N ILE A 454 28.82 56.07 27.87
CA ILE A 454 29.16 55.93 29.30
C ILE A 454 28.75 54.52 29.75
N VAL A 455 29.66 53.82 30.45
CA VAL A 455 29.56 52.44 31.02
C VAL A 455 28.22 51.73 30.75
N THR A 456 28.16 50.99 29.65
CA THR A 456 26.93 50.31 29.22
C THR A 456 26.89 48.90 29.80
N THR A 457 25.74 48.46 30.30
CA THR A 457 25.49 47.10 30.82
C THR A 457 24.68 46.23 29.85
N SER A 458 24.21 46.80 28.73
CA SER A 458 23.39 46.11 27.73
C SER A 458 23.94 46.22 26.31
N LYS A 459 23.65 45.19 25.51
CA LYS A 459 23.84 45.15 24.05
C LYS A 459 22.50 45.41 23.37
N THR A 460 22.56 45.90 22.13
CA THR A 460 21.38 46.18 21.32
C THR A 460 21.57 45.68 19.88
N ASP A 461 20.53 45.07 19.32
CA ASP A 461 20.40 44.74 17.89
C ASP A 461 19.18 45.48 17.37
N GLU A 462 19.40 46.42 16.46
CA GLU A 462 18.37 47.20 15.81
C GLU A 462 18.35 46.89 14.31
N ARG A 463 17.17 46.47 13.82
CA ARG A 463 16.96 46.16 12.41
C ARG A 463 15.78 46.92 11.84
N ALA A 464 15.94 47.45 10.64
CA ALA A 464 14.90 48.10 9.88
C ALA A 464 14.89 47.61 8.44
N PHE A 465 13.70 47.34 7.92
CA PHE A 465 13.47 46.80 6.60
C PHE A 465 12.39 47.61 5.90
N LYS A 466 12.52 47.73 4.58
CA LYS A 466 11.48 48.25 3.70
C LYS A 466 11.08 47.16 2.71
N THR A 467 9.80 46.86 2.63
CA THR A 467 9.24 45.97 1.63
C THR A 467 8.38 46.79 0.68
N THR A 468 8.77 46.85 -0.58
CA THR A 468 8.02 47.51 -1.66
C THR A 468 7.22 46.46 -2.42
N VAL A 469 5.91 46.65 -2.51
CA VAL A 469 4.98 45.75 -3.20
C VAL A 469 4.36 46.48 -4.38
N ARG A 470 4.41 45.90 -5.57
CA ARG A 470 3.76 46.43 -6.79
C ARG A 470 2.74 45.44 -7.33
N ASN A 471 1.50 45.89 -7.50
CA ASN A 471 0.48 45.15 -8.24
C ASN A 471 0.62 45.43 -9.75
N GLY A 472 1.14 44.46 -10.51
CA GLY A 472 1.25 44.53 -11.97
C GLY A 472 0.02 43.99 -12.72
N HIS A 473 -1.05 43.59 -12.02
CA HIS A 473 -2.32 43.25 -12.66
C HIS A 473 -3.07 44.52 -13.08
N ASP A 474 -4.02 44.33 -14.01
CA ASP A 474 -4.95 45.36 -14.48
C ASP A 474 -6.27 45.38 -13.68
N PHE A 475 -6.30 44.71 -12.53
CA PHE A 475 -7.42 44.65 -11.58
C PHE A 475 -6.91 44.75 -10.12
N PRO A 476 -7.76 45.17 -9.18
CA PRO A 476 -7.41 45.17 -7.75
C PRO A 476 -7.28 43.75 -7.21
N ILE A 477 -6.29 43.51 -6.34
CA ILE A 477 -6.08 42.21 -5.71
C ILE A 477 -5.67 42.37 -4.24
N ARG A 478 -6.15 41.47 -3.39
CA ARG A 478 -5.75 41.42 -1.99
C ARG A 478 -4.35 40.85 -1.86
N ILE A 479 -3.45 41.54 -1.18
CA ILE A 479 -2.08 41.12 -0.89
C ILE A 479 -1.87 41.08 0.62
N ALA A 480 -1.23 40.02 1.12
CA ALA A 480 -0.85 39.84 2.51
C ALA A 480 0.65 39.55 2.61
N ILE A 481 1.39 40.48 3.21
CA ILE A 481 2.82 40.33 3.49
C ILE A 481 3.00 39.81 4.91
N GLU A 482 3.74 38.72 5.08
CA GLU A 482 4.03 38.10 6.37
C GLU A 482 5.51 38.31 6.76
N ASP A 483 5.76 38.65 8.02
CA ASP A 483 7.13 38.81 8.56
C ASP A 483 7.17 38.41 10.05
N GLN A 484 8.38 38.39 10.63
CA GLN A 484 8.65 37.85 11.96
C GLN A 484 9.22 38.93 12.88
N LEU A 485 8.49 39.27 13.93
CA LEU A 485 8.98 40.00 15.09
C LEU A 485 9.59 38.99 16.08
N PRO A 486 10.86 39.16 16.50
CA PRO A 486 11.46 38.34 17.54
C PRO A 486 10.60 38.31 18.80
N VAL A 487 10.62 37.20 19.53
CA VAL A 487 9.90 37.05 20.79
C VAL A 487 10.84 36.48 21.84
N SER A 488 10.66 36.88 23.09
CA SER A 488 11.44 36.37 24.22
C SER A 488 10.53 35.70 25.25
N GLU A 489 11.03 34.64 25.87
CA GLU A 489 10.47 34.05 27.11
C GLU A 489 11.26 34.46 28.35
N ASN A 490 12.39 35.15 28.16
CA ASN A 490 13.23 35.68 29.22
C ASN A 490 13.00 37.18 29.37
N GLU A 491 12.63 37.61 30.58
CA GLU A 491 12.33 39.01 30.92
C GLU A 491 13.56 39.95 30.76
N GLU A 492 14.78 39.42 30.81
CA GLU A 492 16.01 40.20 30.60
C GLU A 492 16.25 40.57 29.12
N ILE A 493 15.54 39.92 28.19
CA ILE A 493 15.62 40.21 26.76
C ILE A 493 14.37 41.01 26.37
N GLN A 494 14.56 42.31 26.22
CA GLN A 494 13.49 43.23 25.84
C GLN A 494 13.40 43.31 24.33
N VAL A 495 12.20 43.08 23.77
CA VAL A 495 11.91 43.27 22.36
C VAL A 495 10.94 44.44 22.20
N GLU A 496 11.31 45.42 21.38
CA GLU A 496 10.53 46.62 21.11
C GLU A 496 10.31 46.77 19.59
N THR A 497 9.08 47.06 19.17
CA THR A 497 8.81 47.51 17.79
C THR A 497 9.08 49.01 17.70
N LEU A 498 9.77 49.47 16.66
CA LEU A 498 10.13 50.87 16.49
C LEU A 498 9.00 51.66 15.81
N SER A 499 8.91 52.96 16.11
CA SER A 499 7.86 53.86 15.62
C SER A 499 7.83 54.06 14.09
N SER A 500 8.93 53.75 13.39
CA SER A 500 8.99 53.74 11.93
C SER A 500 8.26 52.56 11.28
N THR A 501 7.78 51.61 12.08
CA THR A 501 7.04 50.43 11.61
C THR A 501 5.64 50.81 11.14
N THR A 502 5.29 50.40 9.92
CA THR A 502 3.91 50.36 9.46
C THR A 502 3.12 49.41 10.37
N PRO A 503 2.03 49.83 11.03
CA PRO A 503 1.26 48.95 11.90
C PRO A 503 0.76 47.70 11.17
N PRO A 504 0.93 46.48 11.73
CA PRO A 504 0.40 45.26 11.14
C PRO A 504 -1.12 45.25 11.20
N THR A 505 -1.76 44.63 10.21
CA THR A 505 -3.21 44.42 10.23
C THR A 505 -3.61 43.29 11.15
N THR A 506 -2.73 42.30 11.33
CA THR A 506 -2.95 41.18 12.26
C THR A 506 -1.63 40.72 12.84
N SER A 507 -1.65 40.34 14.12
CA SER A 507 -0.50 39.81 14.84
C SER A 507 -0.80 38.41 15.35
N ASN A 508 0.25 37.60 15.53
CA ASN A 508 0.18 36.22 15.98
C ASN A 508 -0.68 35.32 15.07
N ILE A 509 -0.54 35.51 13.75
CA ILE A 509 -1.31 34.73 12.78
C ILE A 509 -1.01 33.22 12.93
N ARG A 510 -2.05 32.40 12.76
CA ARG A 510 -1.95 30.93 12.87
C ARG A 510 -1.40 30.47 14.23
N ASP A 511 -1.73 31.20 15.29
CA ASP A 511 -1.30 30.95 16.68
C ASP A 511 0.23 30.97 16.89
N LYS A 512 0.97 31.62 15.98
CA LYS A 512 2.42 31.74 16.07
C LYS A 512 2.83 33.11 16.62
N ARG A 513 3.31 33.14 17.86
CA ARG A 513 3.74 34.38 18.54
C ARG A 513 4.81 35.10 17.71
N GLY A 514 4.62 36.39 17.47
CA GLY A 514 5.56 37.23 16.72
C GLY A 514 5.44 37.16 15.20
N VAL A 515 4.54 36.33 14.64
CA VAL A 515 4.27 36.36 13.19
C VAL A 515 3.25 37.45 12.89
N LEU A 516 3.64 38.42 12.06
CA LEU A 516 2.86 39.61 11.71
C LEU A 516 2.36 39.54 10.26
N GLU A 517 1.20 40.12 10.00
CA GLU A 517 0.60 40.26 8.66
C GLU A 517 0.28 41.73 8.36
N TRP A 518 0.59 42.17 7.14
CA TRP A 518 0.08 43.40 6.53
C TRP A 518 -0.77 43.03 5.31
N ALA A 519 -2.09 43.01 5.50
CA ALA A 519 -3.06 42.70 4.46
C ALA A 519 -3.72 43.98 3.91
N PHE A 520 -3.76 44.11 2.59
CA PHE A 520 -4.40 45.25 1.94
C PHE A 520 -4.90 44.90 0.54
N GLU A 521 -5.89 45.65 0.07
CA GLU A 521 -6.26 45.65 -1.35
C GLU A 521 -5.35 46.62 -2.10
N ALA A 522 -4.66 46.11 -3.13
CA ALA A 522 -3.80 46.89 -4.01
C ALA A 522 -4.51 47.10 -5.34
N LYS A 523 -4.75 48.36 -5.73
CA LYS A 523 -5.34 48.70 -7.03
C LYS A 523 -4.40 48.30 -8.17
N ALA A 524 -4.93 48.23 -9.38
CA ALA A 524 -4.14 47.99 -10.59
C ALA A 524 -2.98 48.98 -10.69
N GLY A 525 -1.75 48.49 -10.87
CA GLY A 525 -0.54 49.33 -10.95
C GLY A 525 -0.06 49.93 -9.61
N GLU A 526 -0.77 49.73 -8.49
CA GLU A 526 -0.43 50.35 -7.21
C GLU A 526 0.93 49.86 -6.69
N VAL A 527 1.72 50.80 -6.17
CA VAL A 527 2.95 50.53 -5.42
C VAL A 527 2.73 50.92 -3.96
N ARG A 528 3.04 50.01 -3.04
CA ARG A 528 2.91 50.23 -1.60
C ARG A 528 4.17 49.84 -0.85
N ASP A 529 4.58 50.70 0.07
CA ASP A 529 5.73 50.46 0.95
C ASP A 529 5.27 50.01 2.34
N ILE A 530 5.96 49.01 2.89
CA ILE A 530 5.79 48.52 4.26
C ILE A 530 7.12 48.65 4.96
N ASN A 531 7.18 49.47 6.00
CA ASN A 531 8.36 49.60 6.84
C ASN A 531 8.19 48.70 8.06
N PHE A 532 9.21 47.91 8.38
CA PHE A 532 9.20 47.06 9.57
C PHE A 532 10.52 47.20 10.31
N ALA A 533 10.47 47.62 11.56
CA ALA A 533 11.65 47.90 12.35
C ALA A 533 11.46 47.50 13.81
N TRP A 534 12.48 46.87 14.39
CA TRP A 534 12.47 46.40 15.76
C TRP A 534 13.85 46.50 16.40
N ARG A 535 13.85 46.46 17.73
CA ARG A 535 15.04 46.51 18.56
C ARG A 535 14.98 45.43 19.64
N ILE A 536 16.08 44.73 19.83
CA ILE A 536 16.28 43.83 20.98
C ILE A 536 17.36 44.41 21.88
N ARG A 537 17.13 44.38 23.20
CA ARG A 537 18.09 44.80 24.23
C ARG A 537 18.30 43.64 25.23
N TRP A 538 19.55 43.33 25.56
CA TRP A 538 19.91 42.25 26.49
C TRP A 538 21.20 42.56 27.28
N PRO A 539 21.49 41.85 28.39
CA PRO A 539 22.71 42.04 29.18
C PRO A 539 24.00 41.77 28.39
N LYS A 540 25.02 42.63 28.52
CA LYS A 540 26.24 42.58 27.70
C LYS A 540 27.08 41.32 27.89
N ASP A 541 27.00 40.72 29.07
CA ASP A 541 27.72 39.54 29.54
C ASP A 541 27.09 38.23 29.04
N LYS A 542 25.90 38.29 28.43
CA LYS A 542 25.19 37.14 27.88
C LYS A 542 25.22 37.14 26.35
N GLY A 543 25.32 35.94 25.77
CA GLY A 543 25.13 35.71 24.34
C GLY A 543 23.65 35.54 24.01
N VAL A 544 23.21 36.03 22.84
CA VAL A 544 21.85 35.83 22.33
C VAL A 544 21.93 35.19 20.95
N VAL A 545 21.09 34.20 20.71
CA VAL A 545 20.91 33.55 19.40
C VAL A 545 19.43 33.63 19.04
N MET A 546 19.14 34.00 17.78
CA MET A 546 17.78 33.95 17.25
C MET A 546 17.61 32.63 16.50
N VAL A 547 16.79 31.73 17.05
CA VAL A 547 16.38 30.49 16.38
C VAL A 547 14.91 30.61 15.96
N PRO A 548 14.52 30.09 14.78
CA PRO A 548 13.10 29.96 14.47
C PRO A 548 12.40 29.15 15.57
N ALA A 549 11.33 29.69 16.13
CA ALA A 549 10.46 28.92 17.01
C ALA A 549 9.86 27.75 16.19
N GLY A 550 9.90 26.55 16.76
CA GLY A 550 9.52 25.28 16.11
C GLY A 550 8.16 25.29 15.45
#